data_AF-N0CS08-F1
#
_entry.id   AF-N0CS08-F1
#
_cell.length_a   1.000
_cell.length_b   1.000
_cell.length_c   1.000
_cell.angle_alpha   90.00
_cell.angle_beta   90.00
_cell.angle_gamma   90.00
#
_symmetry.space_group_name_H-M   'P 1'
#
loop_
_entity.id
_entity.type
_entity.pdbx_description
1 polymer ?
#
loop_
_entity_poly.entity_id
_entity_poly.type
_entity_poly.pdbx_seq_one_letter_code
_entity_poly.pdbx_strand_id
1 'polypeptide(L)'
;MADAPYKLILLRHGESEWNAKNLFTGWVDVNLTEKGEKEAVRGGELLKDAGLLPDVLHTSLQRRAIRTAQLALESADRLWIPVRRSWRLNERHYGALQGKDKAQTLAEFGEEQFMLWRRSYDTPPPPLARDDEYSQFDDPRYATLPPEVRPDTECLKDVVVRMLPYWFDSIVPDLLTGRTVLVAAHGNSLRGLVKHLDGISDEDISGLNIPTGIPLSYELDADFKPLKAGGTYLDPDAAKAAIEAVKNQGKKK
;
A
#
# COMPACT_ATOMS: atom_id res chain seq x y z
N MET A 1 14.80 -10.21 29.07
CA MET A 1 15.10 -8.77 29.16
C MET A 1 13.83 -8.06 28.74
N ALA A 2 13.53 -6.85 29.24
CA ALA A 2 12.42 -6.09 28.66
C ALA A 2 12.89 -5.63 27.28
N ASP A 3 12.71 -6.49 26.27
CA ASP A 3 13.16 -6.24 24.90
C ASP A 3 12.38 -5.04 24.36
N ALA A 4 13.10 -4.02 23.89
CA ALA A 4 12.48 -2.84 23.30
C ALA A 4 11.56 -3.26 22.15
N PRO A 5 10.40 -2.60 21.96
CA PRO A 5 9.45 -3.00 20.93
C PRO A 5 10.06 -2.86 19.53
N TYR A 6 9.66 -3.75 18.62
CA TYR A 6 10.06 -3.65 17.22
C TYR A 6 9.35 -2.47 16.56
N LYS A 7 10.07 -1.75 15.69
CA LYS A 7 9.58 -0.53 15.04
C LYS A 7 9.30 -0.78 13.56
N LEU A 8 8.03 -0.68 13.20
CA LEU A 8 7.55 -0.79 11.83
C LEU A 8 6.90 0.52 11.41
N ILE A 9 7.22 0.98 10.20
CA ILE A 9 6.69 2.20 9.61
C ILE A 9 6.03 1.84 8.29
N LEU A 10 4.76 2.17 8.14
CA LEU A 10 4.01 1.98 6.91
C LEU A 10 3.81 3.33 6.22
N LEU A 11 4.12 3.39 4.93
CA LEU A 11 3.96 4.59 4.13
C LEU A 11 3.24 4.25 2.82
N ARG A 12 2.01 4.73 2.66
CA ARG A 12 1.33 4.67 1.36
C ARG A 12 1.97 5.71 0.45
N HIS A 13 2.20 5.33 -0.81
CA HIS A 13 2.67 6.27 -1.82
C HIS A 13 1.81 7.55 -1.90
N GLY A 14 2.42 8.66 -2.32
CA GLY A 14 1.73 9.93 -2.56
C GLY A 14 0.73 9.83 -3.71
N GLU A 15 -0.06 10.87 -3.94
CA GLU A 15 -1.02 10.92 -5.05
C GLU A 15 -0.37 10.57 -6.41
N SER A 16 -0.96 9.59 -7.11
CA SER A 16 -0.53 9.22 -8.46
C SER A 16 -1.34 9.94 -9.55
N GLU A 17 -0.79 9.99 -10.77
CA GLU A 17 -1.45 10.58 -11.94
C GLU A 17 -2.88 10.05 -12.15
N TRP A 18 -3.08 8.75 -11.92
CA TRP A 18 -4.40 8.12 -12.06
C TRP A 18 -5.29 8.28 -10.83
N ASN A 19 -4.74 8.55 -9.65
CA ASN A 19 -5.56 8.98 -8.51
C ASN A 19 -6.15 10.37 -8.77
N ALA A 20 -5.34 11.30 -9.28
CA ALA A 20 -5.80 12.64 -9.65
C ALA A 20 -6.87 12.61 -10.76
N LYS A 21 -6.75 11.67 -11.71
CA LYS A 21 -7.74 11.43 -12.77
C LYS A 21 -8.90 10.52 -12.38
N ASN A 22 -8.99 10.09 -11.12
CA ASN A 22 -10.04 9.19 -10.63
C ASN A 22 -10.14 7.82 -11.36
N LEU A 23 -9.03 7.33 -11.92
CA LEU A 23 -8.96 6.04 -12.59
C LEU A 23 -8.61 4.91 -11.61
N PHE A 24 -9.05 3.69 -11.93
CA PHE A 24 -8.55 2.47 -11.29
C PHE A 24 -7.15 2.13 -11.82
N THR A 25 -6.16 2.06 -10.94
CA THR A 25 -4.76 1.85 -11.32
C THR A 25 -4.35 0.38 -11.30
N GLY A 26 -4.49 -0.27 -10.15
CA GLY A 26 -3.97 -1.62 -9.94
C GLY A 26 -2.49 -1.72 -10.27
N TRP A 27 -2.13 -2.64 -11.15
CA TRP A 27 -0.74 -2.92 -11.48
C TRP A 27 -0.15 -2.04 -12.58
N VAL A 28 -0.96 -1.20 -13.22
CA VAL A 28 -0.45 -0.20 -14.18
C VAL A 28 0.55 0.73 -13.49
N ASP A 29 1.71 0.89 -14.12
CA ASP A 29 2.88 1.53 -13.52
C ASP A 29 2.92 3.05 -13.75
N VAL A 30 1.94 3.75 -13.18
CA VAL A 30 1.80 5.22 -13.28
C VAL A 30 2.74 5.96 -12.33
N ASN A 31 3.05 7.23 -12.65
CA ASN A 31 3.93 8.05 -11.82
C ASN A 31 3.17 8.79 -10.71
N LEU A 32 3.93 9.45 -9.82
CA LEU A 32 3.40 10.43 -8.88
C LEU A 32 3.03 11.73 -9.60
N THR A 33 2.08 12.47 -9.05
CA THR A 33 1.88 13.89 -9.40
C THR A 33 2.89 14.75 -8.63
N GLU A 34 3.05 16.03 -9.00
CA GLU A 34 3.85 16.99 -8.22
C GLU A 34 3.35 17.07 -6.76
N LYS A 35 2.04 16.98 -6.55
CA LYS A 35 1.45 16.88 -5.21
C LYS A 35 1.90 15.60 -4.49
N GLY A 36 1.87 14.45 -5.16
CA GLY A 36 2.33 13.18 -4.60
C GLY A 36 3.82 13.17 -4.26
N GLU A 37 4.64 13.92 -4.98
CA GLU A 37 6.06 14.11 -4.64
C GLU A 37 6.24 14.95 -3.38
N LYS A 38 5.49 16.06 -3.26
CA LYS A 38 5.48 16.88 -2.04
C LYS A 38 5.00 16.10 -0.82
N GLU A 39 3.97 15.26 -0.99
CA GLU A 39 3.51 14.32 0.04
C GLU A 39 4.61 13.36 0.48
N ALA A 40 5.41 12.83 -0.47
CA ALA A 40 6.52 11.93 -0.16
C ALA A 40 7.66 12.62 0.61
N VAL A 41 8.06 13.82 0.18
CA VAL A 41 9.05 14.68 0.87
C VAL A 41 8.58 14.96 2.30
N ARG A 42 7.32 15.39 2.46
CA ARG A 42 6.73 15.65 3.78
C ARG A 42 6.73 14.40 4.66
N GLY A 43 6.45 13.23 4.10
CA GLY A 43 6.55 11.96 4.81
C GLY A 43 7.96 11.73 5.38
N GLY A 44 9.01 12.04 4.62
CA GLY A 44 10.39 11.97 5.08
C GLY A 44 10.75 12.97 6.18
N GLU A 45 10.26 14.21 6.08
CA GLU A 45 10.40 15.22 7.13
C GLU A 45 9.76 14.75 8.44
N LEU A 46 8.54 14.19 8.38
CA LEU A 46 7.84 13.65 9.55
C LEU A 46 8.63 12.52 10.23
N LEU A 47 9.29 11.65 9.45
CA LEU A 47 10.15 10.59 10.00
C LEU A 47 11.34 11.18 10.76
N LYS A 48 11.97 12.21 10.19
CA LYS A 48 13.11 12.90 10.78
C LYS A 48 12.71 13.64 12.07
N ASP A 49 11.62 14.39 12.03
CA ASP A 49 11.10 15.16 13.16
C ASP A 49 10.71 14.25 14.34
N ALA A 50 10.16 13.06 14.04
CA ALA A 50 9.80 12.06 15.05
C ALA A 50 11.00 11.21 15.55
N GLY A 51 12.20 11.38 14.98
CA GLY A 51 13.35 10.53 15.28
C GLY A 51 13.18 9.05 14.86
N LEU A 52 12.27 8.77 13.93
CA LEU A 52 11.95 7.43 13.43
C LEU A 52 12.68 7.17 12.10
N LEU A 53 14.01 7.12 12.18
CA LEU A 53 14.88 6.95 11.02
C LEU A 53 14.97 5.47 10.61
N PRO A 54 14.56 5.09 9.38
CA PRO A 54 14.62 3.69 8.95
C PRO A 54 16.04 3.18 8.76
N ASP A 55 16.23 1.88 9.02
CA ASP A 55 17.48 1.15 8.78
C ASP A 55 17.40 0.22 7.56
N VAL A 56 16.18 -0.09 7.10
CA VAL A 56 15.92 -0.86 5.88
C VAL A 56 14.58 -0.45 5.28
N LEU A 57 14.53 -0.41 3.94
CA LEU A 57 13.32 -0.14 3.17
C LEU A 57 12.84 -1.41 2.46
N HIS A 58 11.55 -1.70 2.56
CA HIS A 58 10.84 -2.63 1.70
C HIS A 58 9.82 -1.87 0.84
N THR A 59 9.77 -2.17 -0.46
CA THR A 59 8.78 -1.55 -1.36
C THR A 59 8.32 -2.51 -2.46
N SER A 60 7.30 -2.09 -3.19
CA SER A 60 6.75 -2.81 -4.34
C SER A 60 7.65 -2.73 -5.58
N LEU A 61 7.20 -3.29 -6.71
CA LEU A 61 7.83 -3.09 -8.03
C LEU A 61 7.23 -1.92 -8.83
N GLN A 62 6.36 -1.11 -8.21
CA GLN A 62 5.62 -0.03 -8.87
C GLN A 62 6.26 1.33 -8.57
N ARG A 63 6.52 2.12 -9.62
CA ARG A 63 7.34 3.34 -9.59
C ARG A 63 6.85 4.37 -8.59
N ARG A 64 5.53 4.51 -8.42
CA ARG A 64 4.93 5.46 -7.46
C ARG A 64 5.36 5.19 -6.01
N ALA A 65 5.41 3.91 -5.59
CA ALA A 65 5.85 3.56 -4.25
C ALA A 65 7.38 3.67 -4.12
N ILE A 66 8.12 3.26 -5.16
CA ILE A 66 9.58 3.39 -5.20
C ILE A 66 10.00 4.86 -5.10
N ARG A 67 9.39 5.75 -5.90
CA ARG A 67 9.67 7.19 -5.93
C ARG A 67 9.25 7.86 -4.63
N THR A 68 8.10 7.49 -4.05
CA THR A 68 7.74 7.97 -2.70
C THR A 68 8.80 7.60 -1.67
N ALA A 69 9.26 6.35 -1.68
CA ALA A 69 10.27 5.91 -0.72
C ALA A 69 11.60 6.64 -0.90
N GLN A 70 12.04 6.86 -2.15
CA GLN A 70 13.27 7.61 -2.45
C GLN A 70 13.21 9.03 -1.93
N LEU A 71 12.13 9.78 -2.23
CA LEU A 71 11.95 11.16 -1.78
C LEU A 71 11.86 11.24 -0.25
N ALA A 72 11.13 10.32 0.39
CA ALA A 72 11.04 10.29 1.85
C ALA A 72 12.40 9.99 2.51
N LEU A 73 13.18 9.05 1.96
CA LEU A 73 14.52 8.73 2.47
C LEU A 73 15.53 9.86 2.21
N GLU A 74 15.39 10.61 1.12
CA GLU A 74 16.21 11.80 0.85
C GLU A 74 15.97 12.87 1.92
N SER A 75 14.70 13.22 2.21
CA SER A 75 14.36 14.18 3.25
C SER A 75 14.76 13.73 4.67
N ALA A 76 14.75 12.42 4.91
CA ALA A 76 15.18 11.81 6.18
C ALA A 76 16.69 11.54 6.28
N ASP A 77 17.49 11.87 5.26
CA ASP A 77 18.93 11.61 5.18
C ASP A 77 19.30 10.11 5.37
N ARG A 78 18.56 9.24 4.67
CA ARG A 78 18.67 7.77 4.77
C ARG A 78 18.71 7.07 3.41
N LEU A 79 19.11 7.75 2.33
CA LEU A 79 19.16 7.16 0.98
C LEU A 79 20.06 5.93 0.84
N TRP A 80 21.08 5.80 1.69
CA TRP A 80 22.10 4.75 1.62
C TRP A 80 21.66 3.41 2.21
N ILE A 81 20.51 3.36 2.91
CA ILE A 81 20.07 2.13 3.58
C ILE A 81 19.75 1.02 2.57
N PRO A 82 19.83 -0.26 2.98
CA PRO A 82 19.40 -1.36 2.13
C PRO A 82 17.95 -1.24 1.67
N VAL A 83 17.70 -1.56 0.39
CA VAL A 83 16.36 -1.55 -0.21
C VAL A 83 16.02 -2.92 -0.78
N ARG A 84 14.90 -3.50 -0.35
CA ARG A 84 14.33 -4.73 -0.89
C ARG A 84 13.05 -4.41 -1.67
N ARG A 85 12.89 -5.00 -2.84
CA ARG A 85 11.70 -4.81 -3.69
C ARG A 85 11.01 -6.14 -3.96
N SER A 86 9.68 -6.16 -3.90
CA SER A 86 8.91 -7.39 -4.12
C SER A 86 7.55 -7.11 -4.71
N TRP A 87 7.15 -7.93 -5.70
CA TRP A 87 5.79 -7.88 -6.27
C TRP A 87 4.72 -8.17 -5.22
N ARG A 88 5.06 -8.91 -4.15
CA ARG A 88 4.16 -9.22 -3.05
C ARG A 88 3.69 -7.98 -2.27
N LEU A 89 4.37 -6.84 -2.45
CA LEU A 89 3.96 -5.53 -1.91
C LEU A 89 3.20 -4.65 -2.92
N ASN A 90 3.01 -5.08 -4.18
CA ASN A 90 2.23 -4.34 -5.18
C ASN A 90 0.81 -4.04 -4.69
N GLU A 91 0.19 -3.00 -5.24
CA GLU A 91 -1.26 -2.75 -5.12
C GLU A 91 -2.07 -3.98 -5.53
N ARG A 92 -3.34 -4.05 -5.16
CA ARG A 92 -4.29 -5.04 -5.69
C ARG A 92 -4.39 -4.95 -7.22
N HIS A 93 -4.30 -6.06 -7.95
CA HIS A 93 -4.62 -6.10 -9.38
C HIS A 93 -6.11 -5.82 -9.59
N TYR A 94 -6.43 -4.79 -10.36
CA TYR A 94 -7.84 -4.37 -10.54
C TYR A 94 -8.52 -5.07 -11.73
N GLY A 95 -7.82 -5.98 -12.40
CA GLY A 95 -8.34 -6.73 -13.54
C GLY A 95 -8.86 -5.81 -14.65
N ALA A 96 -10.01 -6.15 -15.22
CA ALA A 96 -10.67 -5.39 -16.26
C ALA A 96 -11.16 -3.99 -15.83
N LEU A 97 -10.94 -3.58 -14.58
CA LEU A 97 -11.17 -2.20 -14.15
C LEU A 97 -9.94 -1.30 -14.37
N GLN A 98 -8.74 -1.84 -14.58
CA GLN A 98 -7.55 -1.01 -14.82
C GLN A 98 -7.77 -0.05 -16.00
N GLY A 99 -7.49 1.24 -15.79
CA GLY A 99 -7.69 2.31 -16.77
C GLY A 99 -9.08 2.93 -16.76
N LYS A 100 -10.09 2.28 -16.16
CA LYS A 100 -11.47 2.81 -16.13
C LYS A 100 -11.64 3.92 -15.11
N ASP A 101 -12.46 4.93 -15.44
CA ASP A 101 -12.86 5.98 -14.50
C ASP A 101 -13.86 5.42 -13.48
N LYS A 102 -13.63 5.76 -12.20
CA LYS A 102 -14.45 5.24 -11.10
C LYS A 102 -15.86 5.80 -11.09
N ALA A 103 -16.06 7.06 -11.48
CA ALA A 103 -17.39 7.68 -11.49
C ALA A 103 -18.24 7.16 -12.66
N GLN A 104 -17.62 6.92 -13.82
CA GLN A 104 -18.25 6.25 -14.96
C GLN A 104 -18.61 4.80 -14.61
N THR A 105 -17.67 4.05 -14.01
CA THR A 105 -17.94 2.68 -13.55
C THR A 105 -19.09 2.65 -12.53
N LEU A 106 -19.13 3.60 -11.59
CA LEU A 106 -20.24 3.72 -10.65
C LEU A 106 -21.58 4.00 -11.34
N ALA A 107 -21.59 4.88 -12.35
CA ALA A 107 -22.80 5.20 -13.10
C ALA A 107 -23.32 4.03 -13.94
N GLU A 108 -22.42 3.20 -14.47
CA GLU A 108 -22.76 2.04 -15.32
C GLU A 108 -23.24 0.84 -14.49
N PHE A 109 -22.54 0.50 -13.40
CA PHE A 109 -22.78 -0.74 -12.65
C PHE A 109 -23.56 -0.54 -11.34
N GLY A 110 -23.78 0.71 -10.92
CA GLY A 110 -24.47 1.04 -9.67
C GLY A 110 -23.57 0.95 -8.42
N GLU A 111 -24.07 1.48 -7.30
CA GLU A 111 -23.31 1.61 -6.05
C GLU A 111 -22.94 0.26 -5.43
N GLU A 112 -23.86 -0.70 -5.44
CA GLU A 112 -23.65 -2.03 -4.86
C GLU A 112 -22.49 -2.76 -5.53
N GLN A 113 -22.51 -2.89 -6.87
CA GLN A 113 -21.46 -3.56 -7.62
C GLN A 113 -20.11 -2.82 -7.55
N PHE A 114 -20.15 -1.48 -7.60
CA PHE A 114 -18.94 -0.66 -7.46
C PHE A 114 -18.30 -0.81 -6.07
N MET A 115 -19.10 -0.84 -5.01
CA MET A 115 -18.61 -1.05 -3.65
C MET A 115 -18.12 -2.47 -3.44
N LEU A 116 -18.79 -3.47 -4.01
CA LEU A 116 -18.35 -4.86 -4.02
C LEU A 116 -16.94 -4.97 -4.60
N TRP A 117 -16.70 -4.48 -5.82
CA TRP A 117 -15.38 -4.52 -6.43
C TRP A 117 -14.33 -3.69 -5.66
N ARG A 118 -14.70 -2.56 -5.06
CA ARG A 118 -13.73 -1.72 -4.35
C ARG A 118 -13.36 -2.24 -2.97
N ARG A 119 -14.31 -2.82 -2.25
CA ARG A 119 -14.20 -3.03 -0.80
C ARG A 119 -14.44 -4.46 -0.34
N SER A 120 -15.01 -5.34 -1.16
CA SER A 120 -15.15 -6.75 -0.80
C SER A 120 -13.80 -7.35 -0.43
N TYR A 121 -13.82 -8.19 0.60
CA TYR A 121 -12.63 -8.91 1.01
C TYR A 121 -12.27 -10.02 0.02
N ASP A 122 -13.26 -10.77 -0.46
CA ASP A 122 -13.09 -12.03 -1.18
C ASP A 122 -13.61 -12.02 -2.63
N THR A 123 -14.26 -10.93 -3.06
CA THR A 123 -14.80 -10.81 -4.42
C THR A 123 -13.86 -9.97 -5.30
N PRO A 124 -13.16 -10.56 -6.27
CA PRO A 124 -12.28 -9.82 -7.16
C PRO A 124 -13.09 -9.06 -8.23
N PRO A 125 -12.53 -7.99 -8.81
CA PRO A 125 -13.00 -7.46 -10.09
C PRO A 125 -12.94 -8.50 -11.21
N PRO A 126 -13.61 -8.29 -12.36
CA PRO A 126 -13.50 -9.19 -13.51
C PRO A 126 -12.04 -9.33 -13.97
N PRO A 127 -11.60 -10.53 -14.42
CA PRO A 127 -10.24 -10.75 -14.90
C PRO A 127 -9.92 -9.92 -16.14
N LEU A 128 -8.67 -9.47 -16.24
CA LEU A 128 -8.13 -8.79 -17.42
C LEU A 128 -7.64 -9.82 -18.45
N ALA A 129 -7.84 -9.56 -19.74
CA ALA A 129 -7.23 -10.37 -20.78
C ALA A 129 -5.70 -10.18 -20.80
N ARG A 130 -4.93 -11.24 -21.02
CA ARG A 130 -3.46 -11.19 -20.90
C ARG A 130 -2.80 -10.33 -21.97
N ASP A 131 -3.44 -10.17 -23.11
CA ASP A 131 -3.04 -9.35 -24.26
C ASP A 131 -3.62 -7.92 -24.23
N ASP A 132 -4.36 -7.55 -23.18
CA ASP A 132 -4.89 -6.19 -22.99
C ASP A 132 -3.76 -5.15 -22.81
N GLU A 133 -4.00 -3.92 -23.26
CA GLU A 133 -3.03 -2.82 -23.16
C GLU A 133 -2.56 -2.53 -21.72
N TYR A 134 -3.41 -2.79 -20.72
CA TYR A 134 -3.09 -2.62 -19.31
C TYR A 134 -2.74 -3.92 -18.60
N SER A 135 -2.50 -5.01 -19.33
CA SER A 135 -2.00 -6.25 -18.76
C SER A 135 -0.53 -6.12 -18.34
N GLN A 136 -0.17 -6.75 -17.22
CA GLN A 136 1.21 -6.88 -16.76
C GLN A 136 1.76 -8.30 -16.97
N PHE A 137 0.98 -9.19 -17.58
CA PHE A 137 1.27 -10.61 -17.63
C PHE A 137 2.66 -10.92 -18.22
N ASP A 138 3.04 -10.19 -19.28
CA ASP A 138 4.31 -10.33 -19.98
C ASP A 138 5.33 -9.21 -19.66
N ASP A 139 5.09 -8.38 -18.64
CA ASP A 139 6.06 -7.36 -18.23
C ASP A 139 7.33 -8.05 -17.68
N PRO A 140 8.54 -7.69 -18.18
CA PRO A 140 9.80 -8.29 -17.76
C PRO A 140 10.04 -8.31 -16.24
N ARG A 141 9.48 -7.37 -15.48
CA ARG A 141 9.61 -7.32 -14.02
C ARG A 141 8.98 -8.52 -13.31
N TYR A 142 8.08 -9.25 -13.98
CA TYR A 142 7.40 -10.44 -13.49
C TYR A 142 7.86 -11.73 -14.18
N ALA A 143 8.87 -11.67 -15.04
CA ALA A 143 9.32 -12.81 -15.84
C ALA A 143 9.80 -14.01 -14.99
N THR A 144 10.30 -13.76 -13.78
CA THR A 144 10.76 -14.80 -12.83
C THR A 144 9.61 -15.47 -12.07
N LEU A 145 8.37 -14.94 -12.20
CA LEU A 145 7.20 -15.52 -11.59
C LEU A 145 6.61 -16.62 -12.49
N PRO A 146 6.28 -17.80 -11.94
CA PRO A 146 5.48 -18.77 -12.66
C PRO A 146 4.16 -18.14 -13.18
N PRO A 147 3.69 -18.50 -14.39
CA PRO A 147 2.46 -17.94 -14.97
C PRO A 147 1.24 -17.99 -14.04
N GLU A 148 1.10 -19.03 -13.23
CA GLU A 148 -0.02 -19.26 -12.32
C GLU A 148 -0.07 -18.31 -11.11
N VAL A 149 1.03 -17.63 -10.78
CA VAL A 149 1.04 -16.62 -9.70
C VAL A 149 0.94 -15.19 -10.23
N ARG A 150 0.91 -15.00 -11.57
CA ARG A 150 0.70 -13.69 -12.18
C ARG A 150 -0.82 -13.42 -12.22
N PRO A 151 -1.33 -12.44 -11.47
CA PRO A 151 -2.76 -12.27 -11.33
C PRO A 151 -3.36 -11.58 -12.56
N ASP A 152 -4.48 -12.11 -13.05
CA ASP A 152 -5.34 -11.42 -14.01
C ASP A 152 -6.35 -10.50 -13.28
N THR A 153 -6.56 -10.71 -11.97
CA THR A 153 -7.37 -9.89 -11.05
C THR A 153 -7.09 -10.30 -9.60
N GLU A 154 -7.36 -9.44 -8.63
CA GLU A 154 -7.23 -9.75 -7.19
C GLU A 154 -8.36 -9.11 -6.38
N CYS A 155 -8.86 -9.84 -5.38
CA CYS A 155 -9.56 -9.27 -4.22
C CYS A 155 -8.57 -8.94 -3.10
N LEU A 156 -9.03 -8.44 -1.94
CA LEU A 156 -8.13 -8.15 -0.82
C LEU A 156 -7.56 -9.43 -0.19
N LYS A 157 -8.32 -10.52 -0.16
CA LYS A 157 -7.88 -11.83 0.32
C LYS A 157 -6.70 -12.36 -0.50
N ASP A 158 -6.73 -12.24 -1.82
CA ASP A 158 -5.62 -12.65 -2.68
C ASP A 158 -4.34 -11.85 -2.35
N VAL A 159 -4.49 -10.53 -2.15
CA VAL A 159 -3.39 -9.66 -1.72
C VAL A 159 -2.80 -10.12 -0.40
N VAL A 160 -3.64 -10.45 0.59
CA VAL A 160 -3.20 -10.98 1.89
C VAL A 160 -2.44 -12.30 1.71
N VAL A 161 -2.97 -13.24 0.92
CA VAL A 161 -2.35 -14.54 0.65
C VAL A 161 -0.96 -14.40 0.06
N ARG A 162 -0.74 -13.48 -0.91
CA ARG A 162 0.61 -13.28 -1.47
C ARG A 162 1.51 -12.43 -0.59
N MET A 163 0.97 -11.55 0.24
CA MET A 163 1.76 -10.59 1.02
C MET A 163 2.29 -11.22 2.31
N LEU A 164 1.50 -12.04 3.01
CA LEU A 164 1.89 -12.63 4.30
C LEU A 164 3.18 -13.47 4.25
N PRO A 165 3.43 -14.30 3.23
CA PRO A 165 4.73 -14.97 3.11
C PRO A 165 5.89 -13.97 3.08
N TYR A 166 5.74 -12.80 2.41
CA TYR A 166 6.78 -11.77 2.41
C TYR A 166 6.92 -11.06 3.76
N TRP A 167 5.83 -10.89 4.51
CA TRP A 167 5.87 -10.40 5.88
C TRP A 167 6.74 -11.31 6.76
N PHE A 168 6.45 -12.61 6.79
CA PHE A 168 7.18 -13.57 7.63
C PHE A 168 8.60 -13.88 7.14
N ASP A 169 8.82 -13.98 5.84
CA ASP A 169 10.11 -14.44 5.29
C ASP A 169 11.10 -13.30 5.04
N SER A 170 10.66 -12.04 5.09
CA SER A 170 11.52 -10.89 4.77
C SER A 170 11.42 -9.72 5.73
N ILE A 171 10.21 -9.28 6.11
CA ILE A 171 10.05 -8.11 6.99
C ILE A 171 10.32 -8.48 8.46
N VAL A 172 9.72 -9.56 8.95
CA VAL A 172 9.93 -10.06 10.32
C VAL A 172 11.41 -10.35 10.63
N PRO A 173 12.20 -11.00 9.75
CA PRO A 173 13.63 -11.17 9.97
C PRO A 173 14.38 -9.84 10.16
N ASP A 174 14.03 -8.80 9.39
CA ASP A 174 14.65 -7.48 9.57
C ASP A 174 14.22 -6.85 10.92
N LEU A 175 12.95 -6.98 11.33
CA LEU A 175 12.47 -6.55 12.66
C LEU A 175 13.21 -7.26 13.80
N LEU A 176 13.37 -8.59 13.71
CA LEU A 176 14.08 -9.42 14.71
C LEU A 176 15.51 -8.97 14.97
N THR A 177 16.16 -8.33 13.99
CA THR A 177 17.50 -7.76 14.16
C THR A 177 17.52 -6.40 14.87
N GLY A 178 16.37 -5.92 15.33
CA GLY A 178 16.20 -4.63 16.00
C GLY A 178 16.18 -3.42 15.06
N ARG A 179 16.05 -3.65 13.74
CA ARG A 179 16.00 -2.57 12.74
C ARG A 179 14.68 -1.82 12.80
N THR A 180 14.72 -0.51 12.55
CA THR A 180 13.53 0.26 12.20
C THR A 180 13.19 -0.01 10.74
N VAL A 181 12.07 -0.69 10.48
CA VAL A 181 11.69 -1.11 9.12
C VAL A 181 10.68 -0.14 8.51
N LEU A 182 10.99 0.39 7.32
CA LEU A 182 10.04 1.15 6.51
C LEU A 182 9.47 0.28 5.39
N VAL A 183 8.13 0.23 5.28
CA VAL A 183 7.40 -0.38 4.18
C VAL A 183 6.67 0.71 3.40
N ALA A 184 7.21 1.06 2.23
CA ALA A 184 6.58 2.02 1.32
C ALA A 184 5.80 1.27 0.23
N ALA A 185 4.47 1.31 0.27
CA ALA A 185 3.62 0.50 -0.60
C ALA A 185 2.29 1.19 -0.95
N HIS A 186 1.19 0.43 -1.02
CA HIS A 186 -0.07 0.85 -1.65
C HIS A 186 -1.25 0.67 -0.72
N GLY A 187 -2.42 1.15 -1.14
CA GLY A 187 -3.61 1.13 -0.32
C GLY A 187 -3.99 -0.27 0.14
N ASN A 188 -4.16 -1.23 -0.77
CA ASN A 188 -4.63 -2.56 -0.39
C ASN A 188 -3.54 -3.46 0.20
N SER A 189 -2.29 -3.35 -0.24
CA SER A 189 -1.20 -4.13 0.37
C SER A 189 -0.96 -3.70 1.82
N LEU A 190 -1.00 -2.39 2.12
CA LEU A 190 -0.91 -1.92 3.50
C LEU A 190 -2.17 -2.22 4.31
N ARG A 191 -3.38 -2.13 3.72
CA ARG A 191 -4.62 -2.57 4.41
C ARG A 191 -4.55 -4.06 4.78
N GLY A 192 -4.04 -4.90 3.88
CA GLY A 192 -3.85 -6.33 4.15
C GLY A 192 -2.87 -6.58 5.30
N LEU A 193 -1.78 -5.79 5.38
CA LEU A 193 -0.83 -5.89 6.49
C LEU A 193 -1.44 -5.39 7.80
N VAL A 194 -2.14 -4.25 7.80
CA VAL A 194 -2.83 -3.74 8.98
C VAL A 194 -3.92 -4.72 9.46
N LYS A 195 -4.66 -5.35 8.54
CA LYS A 195 -5.62 -6.41 8.86
C LYS A 195 -4.97 -7.53 9.68
N HIS A 196 -3.79 -7.97 9.26
CA HIS A 196 -3.04 -9.02 9.94
C HIS A 196 -2.53 -8.57 11.31
N LEU A 197 -1.93 -7.39 11.38
CA LEU A 197 -1.36 -6.84 12.61
C LEU A 197 -2.44 -6.60 13.68
N ASP A 198 -3.52 -5.92 13.32
CA ASP A 198 -4.59 -5.53 14.24
C ASP A 198 -5.66 -6.60 14.45
N GLY A 199 -5.57 -7.75 13.74
CA GLY A 199 -6.57 -8.81 13.81
C GLY A 199 -7.96 -8.37 13.31
N ILE A 200 -8.02 -7.47 12.32
CA ILE A 200 -9.28 -6.94 11.78
C ILE A 200 -10.05 -8.08 11.06
N SER A 201 -11.34 -8.17 11.32
CA SER A 201 -12.25 -9.13 10.70
C SER A 201 -12.39 -8.90 9.18
N ASP A 202 -12.94 -9.89 8.46
CA ASP A 202 -13.19 -9.77 7.03
C ASP A 202 -14.33 -8.77 6.74
N GLU A 203 -15.23 -8.59 7.71
CA GLU A 203 -16.35 -7.67 7.66
C GLU A 203 -15.88 -6.21 7.84
N ASP A 204 -15.00 -5.96 8.83
CA ASP A 204 -14.59 -4.61 9.22
C ASP A 204 -13.50 -4.02 8.31
N ILE A 205 -12.72 -4.87 7.63
CA ILE A 205 -11.58 -4.39 6.81
C ILE A 205 -12.02 -3.45 5.68
N SER A 206 -13.26 -3.57 5.22
CA SER A 206 -13.87 -2.69 4.22
C SER A 206 -13.84 -1.21 4.63
N GLY A 207 -13.97 -0.92 5.93
CA GLY A 207 -13.98 0.42 6.52
C GLY A 207 -12.59 1.06 6.69
N LEU A 208 -11.52 0.25 6.69
CA LEU A 208 -10.16 0.75 6.86
C LEU A 208 -9.70 1.54 5.63
N ASN A 209 -9.17 2.74 5.88
CA ASN A 209 -8.58 3.61 4.86
C ASN A 209 -7.21 4.08 5.32
N ILE A 210 -6.23 3.98 4.43
CA ILE A 210 -4.86 4.44 4.69
C ILE A 210 -4.62 5.69 3.83
N PRO A 211 -4.32 6.86 4.43
CA PRO A 211 -4.08 8.10 3.69
C PRO A 211 -2.79 8.02 2.88
N THR A 212 -2.65 8.84 1.84
CA THR A 212 -1.41 8.95 1.05
C THR A 212 -0.36 9.78 1.79
N GLY A 213 0.91 9.41 1.68
CA GLY A 213 2.04 10.25 2.10
C GLY A 213 2.27 10.44 3.60
N ILE A 214 1.39 9.95 4.48
CA ILE A 214 1.52 10.13 5.93
C ILE A 214 2.02 8.84 6.56
N PRO A 215 3.22 8.83 7.19
CA PRO A 215 3.74 7.63 7.83
C PRO A 215 2.88 7.18 9.02
N LEU A 216 2.64 5.88 9.09
CA LEU A 216 1.96 5.19 10.18
C LEU A 216 2.99 4.32 10.93
N SER A 217 3.29 4.66 12.18
CA SER A 217 4.21 3.90 13.01
C SER A 217 3.49 2.85 13.86
N TYR A 218 4.14 1.71 13.99
CA TYR A 218 3.79 0.61 14.88
C TYR A 218 4.96 0.31 15.80
N GLU A 219 4.64 0.13 17.08
CA GLU A 219 5.48 -0.57 18.04
C GLU A 219 4.88 -1.96 18.24
N LEU A 220 5.69 -2.99 18.03
CA LEU A 220 5.25 -4.39 18.09
C LEU A 220 5.93 -5.12 19.25
N ASP A 221 5.19 -6.02 19.89
CA ASP A 221 5.73 -6.92 20.91
C ASP A 221 6.57 -8.07 20.32
N ALA A 222 7.03 -8.98 21.19
CA ALA A 222 7.84 -10.14 20.81
C ALA A 222 7.11 -11.13 19.87
N ASP A 223 5.78 -11.09 19.83
CA ASP A 223 4.93 -11.89 18.94
C ASP A 223 4.51 -11.10 17.68
N PHE A 224 5.12 -9.94 17.45
CA PHE A 224 4.81 -8.99 16.38
C PHE A 224 3.39 -8.43 16.42
N LYS A 225 2.74 -8.43 17.58
CA LYS A 225 1.43 -7.80 17.76
C LYS A 225 1.62 -6.32 18.10
N PRO A 226 0.76 -5.43 17.57
CA PRO A 226 0.76 -4.02 17.93
C PRO A 226 0.56 -3.81 19.44
N LEU A 227 1.46 -3.05 20.06
CA LEU A 227 1.23 -2.52 21.41
C LEU A 227 0.06 -1.53 21.43
N LYS A 228 -0.22 -0.89 20.28
CA LYS A 228 -1.36 -0.02 20.06
C LYS A 228 -2.02 -0.38 18.73
N ALA A 229 -3.24 -0.92 18.80
CA ALA A 229 -4.03 -1.22 17.62
C ALA A 229 -4.24 0.02 16.75
N GLY A 230 -4.12 -0.14 15.43
CA GLY A 230 -4.22 0.94 14.45
C GLY A 230 -2.97 1.83 14.36
N GLY A 231 -1.94 1.58 15.17
CA GLY A 231 -0.68 2.32 15.17
C GLY A 231 -0.83 3.80 15.56
N THR A 232 0.15 4.61 15.16
CA THR A 232 0.16 6.06 15.33
C THR A 232 0.61 6.75 14.06
N TYR A 233 -0.25 7.58 13.46
CA TYR A 233 0.17 8.46 12.37
C TYR A 233 1.08 9.56 12.90
N LEU A 234 2.13 9.90 12.15
CA LEU A 234 3.06 10.97 12.53
C LEU A 234 2.48 12.38 12.33
N ASP A 235 1.37 12.48 11.59
CA ASP A 235 0.53 13.68 11.50
C ASP A 235 -0.95 13.27 11.62
N PRO A 236 -1.48 13.14 12.86
CA PRO A 236 -2.84 12.62 13.09
C PRO A 236 -3.94 13.50 12.48
N ASP A 237 -3.77 14.82 12.49
CA ASP A 237 -4.77 15.76 11.97
C ASP A 237 -4.85 15.68 10.45
N ALA A 238 -3.70 15.69 9.77
CA ALA A 238 -3.65 15.47 8.33
C ALA A 238 -4.16 14.08 7.94
N ALA A 239 -3.85 13.05 8.74
CA ALA A 239 -4.31 11.68 8.50
C ALA A 239 -5.84 11.59 8.55
N LYS A 240 -6.46 12.21 9.57
CA LYS A 240 -7.91 12.26 9.70
C LYS A 240 -8.57 12.94 8.50
N ALA A 241 -8.06 14.09 8.07
CA ALA A 241 -8.59 14.81 6.90
C ALA A 241 -8.44 13.99 5.60
N ALA A 242 -7.28 13.37 5.39
CA ALA A 242 -7.00 12.57 4.20
C ALA A 242 -7.82 11.26 4.15
N ILE A 243 -8.06 10.62 5.30
CA ILE A 243 -8.91 9.42 5.41
C ILE A 243 -10.35 9.73 4.97
N GLU A 244 -10.90 10.87 5.40
CA GLU A 244 -12.24 11.30 4.97
C GLU A 244 -12.29 11.60 3.47
N ALA A 245 -11.24 12.17 2.89
CA ALA A 245 -11.15 12.37 1.44
C ALA A 245 -11.14 11.04 0.65
N VAL A 246 -10.48 10.00 1.16
CA VAL A 246 -10.46 8.66 0.53
C VAL A 246 -11.84 8.00 0.57
N LYS A 247 -12.60 8.15 1.65
CA LYS A 247 -13.98 7.62 1.77
C LYS A 247 -14.91 8.18 0.70
N ASN A 248 -14.72 9.45 0.33
CA ASN A 248 -15.56 10.14 -0.63
C ASN A 248 -15.17 9.92 -2.11
N GLN A 249 -14.10 9.17 -2.39
CA GLN A 249 -13.70 8.88 -3.78
C GLN A 249 -14.78 8.09 -4.54
N GLY A 250 -15.09 8.53 -5.75
CA GLY A 250 -16.10 7.93 -6.64
C GLY A 250 -17.50 8.55 -6.51
N LYS A 251 -17.80 9.25 -5.42
CA LYS A 251 -19.03 10.03 -5.29
C LYS A 251 -18.83 11.37 -6.01
N LYS A 252 -19.69 11.72 -6.98
CA LYS A 252 -19.66 13.06 -7.59
C LYS A 252 -19.88 14.11 -6.49
N LYS A 253 -19.14 15.21 -6.56
CA LYS A 253 -19.58 16.47 -5.94
C LYS A 253 -20.75 17.04 -6.73
#